data_AF-A0AA40AJM8-F1
#
_entry.id   AF-A0AA40AJM8-F1
#
_cell.length_a   1.000
_cell.length_b   1.000
_cell.length_c   1.000
_cell.angle_alpha   90.00
_cell.angle_beta   90.00
_cell.angle_gamma   90.00
#
_symmetry.space_group_name_H-M   'P 1'
#
loop_
_entity.id
_entity.type
_entity.pdbx_description
1 polymer ?
#
loop_
_entity_poly.entity_id
_entity_poly.type
_entity_poly.pdbx_seq_one_letter_code
_entity_poly.pdbx_strand_id
1 'polypeptide(L)' 'MGRVGVITNRERHDGGFNIVHLKDAIDNTFATREANVFVIGHEKPWVSLPKGKGVKLTISEERDRKRATTLAAH' A
#
# COMPACT_ATOMS: atom_id res chain seq x y z
N MET A 1 -6.13 -2.77 -4.86
CA MET A 1 -5.43 -3.95 -4.29
C MET A 1 -3.96 -3.91 -4.69
N GLY A 2 -3.07 -4.59 -3.96
CA GLY A 2 -1.63 -4.56 -4.23
C GLY A 2 -0.86 -3.43 -3.54
N ARG A 3 -1.41 -2.85 -2.46
CA ARG A 3 -0.67 -1.91 -1.60
C ARG A 3 0.09 -2.66 -0.51
N VAL A 4 1.28 -2.17 -0.17
CA VAL A 4 2.12 -2.72 0.90
C VAL A 4 2.36 -1.64 1.94
N GLY A 5 2.24 -2.00 3.22
CA GLY A 5 2.46 -1.11 4.33
C GLY A 5 2.64 -1.87 5.64
N VAL A 6 3.01 -1.14 6.68
CA VAL A 6 3.15 -1.63 8.04
C VAL A 6 1.80 -1.53 8.74
N ILE A 7 1.41 -2.58 9.45
CA ILE A 7 0.20 -2.58 10.28
C ILE A 7 0.44 -1.68 11.49
N THR A 8 -0.38 -0.63 11.65
CA THR A 8 -0.26 0.31 12.77
C THR A 8 -1.25 -0.01 13.87
N ASN A 9 -2.47 -0.41 13.53
CA ASN A 9 -3.50 -0.77 14.49
C ASN A 9 -4.43 -1.84 13.93
N ARG A 10 -4.94 -2.70 14.82
CA ARG A 10 -5.98 -3.70 14.51
C ARG A 10 -7.15 -3.46 15.45
N GLU A 11 -8.26 -3.04 14.87
CA GLU A 11 -9.52 -2.89 15.57
C GLU A 11 -10.32 -4.18 15.48
N ARG A 12 -10.56 -4.78 16.64
CA ARG A 12 -11.41 -5.95 16.78
C ARG A 12 -12.85 -5.50 16.97
N HIS A 13 -13.76 -6.06 16.15
CA HIS A 13 -15.19 -5.78 16.20
C HIS A 13 -15.93 -7.10 16.39
N ASP A 14 -16.38 -7.40 17.62
CA ASP A 14 -17.08 -8.65 17.91
C ASP A 14 -18.46 -8.66 17.20
N GLY A 15 -18.72 -9.72 16.44
CA GLY A 15 -19.91 -9.83 15.58
C GLY A 15 -19.80 -9.14 14.22
N GLY A 16 -18.66 -8.50 13.91
CA GLY A 16 -18.40 -7.80 12.65
C GLY A 16 -17.08 -8.19 11.99
N PHE A 17 -16.65 -7.37 11.03
CA PHE A 17 -15.33 -7.52 10.41
C PHE A 17 -14.29 -6.74 11.20
N ASN A 18 -13.17 -7.39 11.51
CA ASN A 18 -12.01 -6.69 12.05
C ASN A 18 -11.42 -5.75 10.99
N ILE A 19 -11.04 -4.56 11.44
CA ILE A 19 -10.46 -3.51 10.61
C ILE A 19 -8.98 -3.38 10.95
N VAL A 20 -8.14 -3.32 9.91
CA VAL A 20 -6.70 -3.14 10.05
C VAL A 20 -6.33 -1.81 9.42
N HIS A 21 -5.65 -0.97 10.19
CA HIS A 21 -5.05 0.27 9.73
C HIS A 21 -3.59 0.02 9.35
N LEU A 22 -3.21 0.50 8.17
CA LEU A 22 -1.88 0.33 7.61
C LEU A 22 -1.30 1.68 7.20
N LYS A 23 0.02 1.81 7.29
CA LYS A 23 0.81 2.95 6.80
C LYS A 23 1.81 2.46 5.76
N ASP A 24 1.80 3.04 4.57
CA ASP A 24 2.77 2.68 3.53
C ASP A 24 4.12 3.42 3.68
N ALA A 25 5.06 3.14 2.78
CA ALA A 25 6.42 3.66 2.83
C ALA A 25 6.54 5.17 2.53
N ILE A 26 5.47 5.83 2.07
CA ILE A 26 5.40 7.29 1.89
C ILE A 26 4.44 7.93 2.90
N ASP A 27 4.22 7.25 4.02
CA ASP A 27 3.41 7.69 5.14
C ASP A 27 1.90 7.85 4.85
N ASN A 28 1.40 7.34 3.72
CA ASN A 28 -0.04 7.33 3.49
C ASN A 28 -0.70 6.25 4.35
N THR A 29 -1.77 6.62 5.04
CA THR A 29 -2.57 5.71 5.85
C THR A 29 -3.79 5.22 5.08
N PHE A 30 -4.19 3.98 5.35
CA PHE A 30 -5.42 3.39 4.81
C PHE A 30 -5.90 2.24 5.68
N ALA A 31 -7.17 1.89 5.56
CA ALA A 31 -7.77 0.80 6.30
C ALA A 31 -8.38 -0.24 5.36
N THR A 32 -8.29 -1.51 5.76
CA THR A 32 -8.94 -2.62 5.07
C THR A 32 -9.51 -3.62 6.08
N ARG A 33 -10.43 -4.47 5.65
CA ARG A 33 -10.83 -5.65 6.43
C ARG A 33 -9.63 -6.58 6.63
N GLU A 34 -9.54 -7.21 7.78
CA GLU A 34 -8.47 -8.17 8.11
C GLU A 34 -8.34 -9.28 7.08
N ALA A 35 -9.45 -9.79 6.54
CA ALA A 35 -9.46 -10.82 5.50
C ALA A 35 -8.75 -10.43 4.19
N ASN A 36 -8.53 -9.13 3.95
CA ASN A 36 -7.83 -8.62 2.77
C ASN A 36 -6.34 -8.32 3.04
N VAL A 37 -5.84 -8.63 4.24
CA VAL A 37 -4.45 -8.37 4.66
C VAL A 37 -3.67 -9.68 4.62
N PHE A 38 -2.51 -9.65 3.96
CA PHE A 38 -1.56 -10.77 3.93
C PHE A 38 -0.19 -10.28 4.41
N VAL A 39 0.34 -10.91 5.45
CA VAL A 39 1.64 -10.54 6.04
C VAL A 39 2.76 -11.16 5.21
N ILE A 40 3.67 -10.32 4.72
CA ILE A 40 4.78 -10.71 3.82
C ILE A 40 6.17 -10.62 4.47
N GLY A 41 6.24 -10.28 5.75
CA GLY A 41 7.50 -10.12 6.49
C GLY A 41 7.33 -9.23 7.72
N HIS A 42 8.46 -8.91 8.36
CA HIS A 42 8.53 -8.01 9.50
C HIS A 42 9.21 -6.69 9.08
N GLU A 43 10.46 -6.42 9.48
CA GLU A 43 11.20 -5.24 8.98
C GLU A 43 11.57 -5.34 7.49
N LYS A 44 11.93 -6.54 7.04
CA LYS A 44 12.26 -6.83 5.64
C LYS A 44 11.24 -7.83 5.08
N PRO A 45 10.72 -7.59 3.86
CA PRO A 45 9.82 -8.55 3.21
C PRO A 45 10.58 -9.84 2.89
N TRP A 46 9.91 -10.98 3.08
CA TRP A 46 10.43 -12.30 2.73
C TRP A 46 10.43 -12.57 1.23
N VAL A 47 9.70 -11.75 0.47
CA VAL A 47 9.55 -11.85 -0.99
C VAL A 47 9.95 -10.56 -1.69
N SER A 48 10.42 -10.68 -2.93
CA SER A 48 10.69 -9.51 -3.77
C SER A 48 9.40 -8.79 -4.15
N LEU A 49 9.40 -7.45 -4.07
CA LEU A 49 8.26 -6.64 -4.46
C LEU A 49 8.32 -6.22 -5.94
N PRO A 50 7.18 -6.20 -6.65
CA PRO A 50 7.10 -5.64 -8.01
C PRO A 50 7.46 -4.15 -8.08
N LYS A 51 7.58 -3.63 -9.31
CA LYS A 51 7.85 -2.20 -9.57
C LYS A 51 6.85 -1.31 -8.82
N GLY A 52 7.37 -0.31 -8.12
CA GLY A 52 6.57 0.59 -7.27
C GLY A 52 6.41 0.15 -5.82
N LYS A 53 6.96 -1.02 -5.43
CA LYS A 53 7.05 -1.49 -4.03
C LYS A 53 5.72 -1.48 -3.25
N GLY A 54 4.59 -1.60 -3.95
CA GLY A 54 3.26 -1.56 -3.34
C GLY A 54 2.81 -0.17 -2.87
N VAL A 55 3.45 0.91 -3.33
CA VAL A 55 3.00 2.27 -3.06
C VAL A 55 2.01 2.69 -4.15
N LYS A 56 0.78 3.06 -3.73
CA LYS A 56 -0.22 3.61 -4.65
C LYS A 56 -0.08 5.13 -4.67
N LEU A 57 0.21 5.67 -5.85
CA LEU A 57 0.23 7.11 -6.08
C LEU A 57 -1.19 7.69 -6.15
N THR A 58 -1.30 8.99 -5.92
CA THR A 58 -2.50 9.75 -6.26
C THR A 58 -2.67 9.84 -7.77
N ILE A 59 -3.90 10.12 -8.21
CA ILE A 59 -4.24 10.24 -9.64
C ILE A 59 -3.41 11.35 -10.31
N SER A 60 -3.15 12.45 -9.59
CA SER A 60 -2.32 13.55 -10.09
C SER A 60 -0.86 13.12 -10.24
N GLU A 61 -0.29 12.44 -9.25
CA GLU A 61 1.09 11.94 -9.32
C GLU A 61 1.27 10.88 -10.41
N GLU A 62 0.30 10.00 -10.63
CA GLU A 62 0.34 9.04 -11.75
C GLU A 62 0.35 9.77 -13.10
N ARG A 63 -0.48 10.80 -13.25
CA ARG A 63 -0.52 11.64 -14.45
C ARG A 63 0.81 12.33 -14.70
N ASP A 64 1.37 12.96 -13.69
CA ASP A 64 2.62 13.71 -13.82
C ASP A 64 3.79 12.80 -14.08
N ARG A 65 3.85 11.63 -13.43
CA ARG A 65 4.81 10.58 -13.73
C ARG A 65 4.70 10.12 -15.19
N LYS A 66 3.48 9.90 -15.69
CA LYS A 66 3.25 9.49 -17.08
C LYS A 66 3.69 10.57 -18.06
N ARG A 67 3.36 11.84 -17.81
CA ARG A 67 3.79 12.98 -18.62
C ARG A 67 5.31 13.12 -18.65
N ALA A 68 5.96 13.03 -17.49
CA ALA A 68 7.42 13.08 -17.40
C ALA A 68 8.08 11.95 -18.20
N THR A 69 7.54 10.73 -18.15
CA THR A 69 8.07 9.62 -18.97
C THR A 69 7.87 9.82 -20.46
N THR A 70 6.77 10.43 -20.90
CA THR A 70 6.55 10.74 -22.32
C THR A 70 7.47 11.86 -22.81
N LEU A 71 7.69 12.89 -22.00
CA LEU A 71 8.59 14.00 -22.34
C LEU A 71 10.06 13.56 -22.40
N ALA A 72 10.49 12.67 -21.50
CA ALA A 72 11.86 12.15 -21.49
C ALA A 72 12.16 11.13 -22.60
N ALA A 73 11.13 10.65 -23.30
CA ALA A 73 11.28 9.73 -24.43
C ALA A 73 11.36 10.44 -25.79
N HIS A 74 11.18 11.77 -25.81
CA HIS A 74 11.45 12.65 -26.95
C HIS A 74 12.82 13.31 -26.81
#